data_AF-A0A3N0AWY9-F1
#
_entry.id   AF-A0A3N0AWY9-F1
#
_cell.length_a   1.000
_cell.length_b   1.000
_cell.length_c   1.000
_cell.angle_alpha   90.00
_cell.angle_beta   90.00
_cell.angle_gamma   90.00
#
_symmetry.space_group_name_H-M   'P 1'
#
loop_
_entity.id
_entity.type
_entity.pdbx_description
1 polymer ?
#
loop_
_entity_poly.entity_id
_entity_poly.type
_entity_poly.pdbx_seq_one_letter_code
_entity_poly.pdbx_strand_id
1 'polypeptide(L)'
;MRLAFVGEGVGCSPEAGLVMPDAGESELAALERTLSGMAFPDEVAALDERVRPAFRWVVRSRKFDRNGEVWEGEVVAAHDPDAEPRPFSSREDLAALLAA
;
A
#
# COMPACT_ATOMS: atom_id res chain seq x y z
N MET A 1 -8.90 -11.59 0.98
CA MET A 1 -8.85 -10.15 1.35
C MET A 1 -7.40 -9.87 1.70
N ARG A 2 -6.72 -8.97 0.98
CA ARG A 2 -5.29 -8.66 1.20
C ARG A 2 -5.18 -7.21 1.67
N LEU A 3 -4.45 -6.97 2.75
CA LEU A 3 -4.36 -5.68 3.43
C LEU A 3 -2.97 -5.07 3.21
N ALA A 4 -2.89 -3.76 3.01
CA ALA A 4 -1.63 -3.02 2.99
C ALA A 4 -1.81 -1.63 3.62
N PHE A 5 -0.75 -1.06 4.18
CA PHE A 5 -0.64 0.28 4.73
C PHE A 5 0.31 1.06 3.83
N VAL A 6 0.03 2.33 3.57
CA VAL A 6 0.86 3.20 2.71
C VAL A 6 1.04 4.56 3.38
N GLY A 7 2.27 5.06 3.40
CA GLY A 7 2.68 6.37 3.90
C GLY A 7 3.80 6.94 3.02
N GLU A 8 4.26 8.17 3.32
CA GLU A 8 5.32 8.81 2.53
C GLU A 8 6.60 7.95 2.55
N GLY A 9 6.98 7.43 1.38
CA GLY A 9 8.16 6.60 1.20
C GLY A 9 8.07 5.20 1.82
N VAL A 10 6.89 4.71 2.19
CA VAL A 10 6.74 3.39 2.86
C VAL A 10 5.39 2.72 2.60
N GLY A 11 5.41 1.43 2.29
CA GLY A 11 4.28 0.51 2.29
C GLY A 11 4.43 -0.53 3.40
N CYS A 12 3.37 -1.20 3.84
CA CYS A 12 3.44 -2.36 4.73
C CYS A 12 2.29 -3.31 4.43
N SER A 13 2.52 -4.58 4.14
CA SER A 13 1.46 -5.60 4.08
C SER A 13 1.60 -6.53 5.29
N PRO A 14 0.52 -6.90 6.01
CA PRO A 14 0.61 -7.88 7.10
C PRO A 14 1.13 -9.25 6.65
N GLU A 15 1.03 -9.54 5.35
CA GLU A 15 1.59 -10.76 4.74
C GLU A 15 3.06 -10.56 4.32
N ALA A 16 3.51 -9.32 4.08
CA ALA A 16 4.84 -9.01 3.51
C ALA A 16 5.80 -8.23 4.39
N GLY A 17 5.36 -7.72 5.54
CA GLY A 17 6.12 -6.73 6.30
C GLY A 17 6.14 -5.36 5.62
N LEU A 18 7.09 -4.53 6.04
CA LEU A 18 7.27 -3.16 5.53
C LEU A 18 7.97 -3.19 4.16
N VAL A 19 7.35 -2.61 3.14
CA VAL A 19 7.88 -2.50 1.78
C VAL A 19 8.29 -1.05 1.53
N MET A 20 9.56 -0.81 1.27
CA MET A 20 10.06 0.51 0.88
C MET A 20 10.01 0.63 -0.67
N PRO A 21 9.56 1.75 -1.24
CA PRO A 21 9.74 2.01 -2.66
C PRO A 21 11.23 2.12 -3.00
N ASP A 22 11.60 1.62 -4.18
CA ASP A 22 12.94 1.87 -4.73
C ASP A 22 13.13 3.36 -5.05
N ALA A 23 14.38 3.80 -5.24
CA ALA A 23 14.67 5.20 -5.55
C ALA A 23 13.95 5.67 -6.84
N GLY A 24 13.00 6.59 -6.70
CA GLY A 24 12.18 7.10 -7.80
C GLY A 24 10.94 6.24 -8.13
N GLU A 25 10.72 5.14 -7.41
CA GLU A 25 9.48 4.36 -7.46
C GLU A 25 8.40 5.04 -6.60
N SER A 26 7.16 5.10 -7.08
CA SER A 26 6.04 5.57 -6.26
C SER A 26 5.56 4.47 -5.32
N GLU A 27 4.95 4.86 -4.21
CA GLU A 27 4.40 3.92 -3.23
C GLU A 27 3.32 3.01 -3.85
N LEU A 28 2.56 3.54 -4.82
CA LEU A 28 1.58 2.76 -5.56
C LEU A 28 2.24 1.71 -6.46
N ALA A 29 3.36 2.04 -7.11
CA ALA A 29 4.11 1.08 -7.92
C ALA A 29 4.76 0.00 -7.05
N ALA A 30 5.33 0.38 -5.90
CA ALA A 30 5.87 -0.55 -4.93
C ALA A 30 4.79 -1.51 -4.39
N LEU A 31 3.58 -0.99 -4.13
CA LEU A 31 2.44 -1.79 -3.68
C LEU A 31 1.96 -2.77 -4.76
N GLU A 32 1.80 -2.32 -6.00
CA GLU A 32 1.40 -3.18 -7.12
C GLU A 32 2.43 -4.28 -7.39
N ARG A 33 3.73 -3.94 -7.38
CA ARG A 33 4.83 -4.91 -7.51
C ARG A 33 4.76 -5.98 -6.43
N THR A 34 4.56 -5.57 -5.18
CA THR A 34 4.43 -6.47 -4.03
C THR A 34 3.24 -7.42 -4.19
N LEU A 35 2.08 -6.89 -4.60
CA LEU A 35 0.86 -7.67 -4.78
C LEU A 35 0.94 -8.61 -6.01
N SER A 36 1.63 -8.20 -7.08
CA SER A 36 1.80 -8.97 -8.31
C SER A 36 2.76 -10.15 -8.15
N GLY A 37 3.88 -9.93 -7.45
CA GLY A 37 4.91 -10.95 -7.32
C GLY A 37 4.63 -11.99 -6.24
N MET A 38 3.84 -11.65 -5.21
CA MET A 38 3.94 -12.31 -3.89
C MET A 38 5.40 -12.46 -3.44
N ALA A 39 6.28 -11.58 -3.95
CA ALA A 39 7.71 -11.62 -3.73
C ALA A 39 7.95 -10.79 -2.48
N PHE A 40 7.98 -11.49 -1.36
CA PHE A 40 8.41 -10.93 -0.10
C PHE A 40 9.89 -10.56 -0.23
N PRO A 41 10.30 -9.35 0.17
CA PRO A 41 11.72 -9.08 0.25
C PRO A 41 12.35 -10.09 1.22
N ASP A 42 13.40 -10.79 0.79
CA ASP A 42 14.14 -11.74 1.63
C ASP A 42 14.77 -11.03 2.85
N GLU A 43 15.00 -9.72 2.74
CA GLU A 43 15.42 -8.84 3.82
C GLU A 43 14.29 -7.89 4.23
N VAL A 44 13.84 -8.02 5.48
CA VAL A 44 12.98 -7.01 6.12
C VAL A 44 13.81 -5.75 6.33
N ALA A 45 13.38 -4.63 5.76
CA ALA A 45 14.02 -3.34 6.01
C ALA A 45 13.98 -3.04 7.52
N ALA A 46 15.16 -3.00 8.14
CA ALA A 46 15.30 -2.52 9.50
C ALA A 46 15.04 -1.01 9.49
N LEU A 47 13.86 -0.61 9.97
CA LEU A 47 13.60 0.78 10.30
C LEU A 47 14.53 1.17 11.45
N ASP A 48 15.37 2.18 11.23
CA ASP A 48 16.09 2.84 12.31
C ASP A 48 15.07 3.29 13.37
N GLU A 49 15.36 3.10 14.66
CA GLU A 49 14.45 3.41 15.76
C GLU A 49 14.01 4.90 15.79
N ARG A 50 14.77 5.77 15.12
CA ARG A 50 14.47 7.20 14.94
C ARG A 50 13.53 7.46 13.76
N VAL A 51 13.39 6.51 12.84
CA VAL A 51 12.47 6.60 11.72
C VAL A 51 11.10 6.11 12.18
N ARG A 52 10.19 7.06 12.35
CA ARG A 52 8.76 6.78 12.60
C ARG A 52 8.01 6.97 11.29
N PRO A 53 7.75 5.89 10.52
CA PRO A 53 6.98 6.02 9.30
C PRO A 53 5.58 6.56 9.62
N ALA A 54 5.20 7.65 8.95
CA ALA A 54 3.88 8.23 9.06
C ALA A 54 2.96 7.55 8.03
N PHE A 55 2.36 6.43 8.42
CA PHE A 55 1.33 5.81 7.60
C PHE A 55 0.12 6.74 7.51
N ARG A 56 -0.24 7.13 6.28
CA ARG A 56 -1.36 8.03 6.02
C ARG A 56 -2.63 7.23 5.68
N TRP A 57 -2.45 6.10 4.99
CA TRP A 57 -3.54 5.32 4.42
C TRP A 57 -3.41 3.82 4.73
N VAL A 58 -4.54 3.14 4.83
CA VAL A 58 -4.68 1.68 4.80
C VAL A 58 -5.42 1.32 3.51
N VAL A 59 -4.77 0.60 2.61
CA VAL A 59 -5.34 0.07 1.38
C VAL A 59 -5.79 -1.38 1.61
N ARG A 60 -7.07 -1.65 1.44
CA ARG A 60 -7.65 -2.99 1.57
C ARG A 60 -8.07 -3.49 0.20
N SER A 61 -7.22 -4.33 -0.40
CA SER A 61 -7.47 -4.92 -1.71
C SER A 61 -8.46 -6.07 -1.60
N ARG A 62 -9.62 -5.89 -2.24
CA ARG A 62 -10.68 -6.92 -2.35
C ARG A 62 -10.46 -7.80 -3.56
N LYS A 63 -9.99 -7.23 -4.67
CA LYS A 63 -9.68 -7.94 -5.91
C LYS A 63 -8.40 -7.38 -6.51
N PHE A 64 -7.52 -8.28 -6.94
CA PHE A 64 -6.28 -7.95 -7.63
C PHE A 64 -5.99 -9.07 -8.61
N ASP A 65 -5.92 -8.76 -9.90
CA ASP A 65 -5.65 -9.72 -10.96
C ASP A 65 -4.90 -9.05 -12.12
N ARG A 66 -4.30 -9.85 -13.00
CA ARG A 66 -3.58 -9.40 -14.19
C ARG A 66 -2.58 -8.28 -13.88
N ASN A 67 -1.81 -8.45 -12.80
CA ASN A 67 -0.77 -7.53 -12.34
C ASN A 67 -1.25 -6.07 -12.19
N GLY A 68 -2.47 -5.86 -11.72
CA GLY A 68 -3.00 -4.52 -11.45
C GLY A 68 -3.95 -3.99 -12.53
N GLU A 69 -4.12 -4.67 -13.67
CA GLU A 69 -5.17 -4.33 -14.64
C GLU A 69 -6.58 -4.45 -14.03
N VAL A 70 -6.76 -5.33 -13.05
CA VAL A 70 -8.00 -5.43 -12.27
C VAL A 70 -7.64 -5.22 -10.81
N TRP A 71 -8.03 -4.07 -10.27
CA TRP A 71 -7.78 -3.75 -8.88
C TRP A 71 -8.96 -3.01 -8.25
N GLU A 72 -9.59 -3.66 -7.27
CA GLU A 72 -10.75 -3.12 -6.56
C GLU A 72 -10.52 -3.24 -5.05
N GLY A 73 -10.98 -2.25 -4.29
CA GLY A 73 -10.76 -2.22 -2.85
C GLY A 73 -11.33 -0.99 -2.15
N GLU A 74 -10.70 -0.63 -1.05
CA GLU A 74 -11.01 0.60 -0.30
C GLU A 74 -9.74 1.17 0.36
N VAL A 75 -9.76 2.48 0.61
CA VAL A 75 -8.72 3.23 1.31
C VAL A 75 -9.31 3.81 2.58
N VAL A 76 -8.63 3.62 3.71
CA VAL A 76 -9.02 4.15 5.03
C VAL A 76 -7.90 5.05 5.56
N ALA A 77 -8.24 6.15 6.22
CA ALA A 77 -7.24 6.97 6.89
C ALA A 77 -6.58 6.19 8.04
N ALA A 78 -5.26 6.07 8.04
CA ALA A 78 -4.56 5.27 9.06
C ALA A 78 -4.56 5.93 10.45
N HIS A 79 -4.76 7.25 10.50
CA HIS A 79 -4.75 8.04 11.74
C HIS A 79 -6.14 8.23 12.36
N ASP A 80 -7.21 7.83 11.66
CA ASP A 80 -8.59 7.99 12.11
C ASP A 80 -9.31 6.63 12.03
N PRO A 81 -9.56 5.97 13.17
CA PRO A 81 -10.20 4.66 13.20
C PRO A 81 -11.68 4.69 12.79
N ASP A 82 -12.32 5.86 12.85
CA ASP A 82 -13.73 6.05 12.53
C ASP A 82 -13.95 6.59 11.10
N ALA A 83 -12.87 6.85 10.36
CA ALA A 83 -12.94 7.34 9.00
C ALA A 83 -13.68 6.36 8.07
N GLU A 84 -14.62 6.89 7.28
CA GLU A 84 -15.35 6.09 6.30
C GLU A 84 -14.40 5.56 5.21
N PRO A 85 -14.45 4.25 4.90
CA PRO A 85 -13.67 3.68 3.80
C PRO A 85 -14.06 4.26 2.45
N ARG A 86 -13.06 4.71 1.68
CA ARG A 86 -13.24 5.25 0.33
C ARG A 86 -13.01 4.14 -0.70
N PRO A 87 -14.03 3.70 -1.47
CA PRO A 87 -13.88 2.63 -2.44
C PRO A 87 -13.06 3.07 -3.67
N PHE A 88 -12.36 2.13 -4.28
CA PHE A 88 -11.73 2.31 -5.60
C PHE A 88 -11.98 1.09 -6.48
N SER A 89 -12.01 1.31 -7.80
CA SER A 89 -12.27 0.26 -8.80
C SER A 89 -11.18 0.10 -9.86
N SER A 90 -10.14 0.92 -9.79
CA SER A 90 -8.99 0.88 -10.70
C SER A 90 -7.72 1.37 -9.99
N ARG A 91 -6.58 1.16 -10.65
CA ARG A 91 -5.29 1.72 -10.23
C ARG A 91 -5.32 3.25 -10.23
N GLU A 92 -5.93 3.85 -11.26
CA GLU A 92 -6.05 5.29 -11.41
C GLU A 92 -6.91 5.90 -10.29
N ASP A 93 -8.03 5.26 -9.95
CA ASP A 93 -8.87 5.67 -8.81
C ASP A 93 -8.07 5.64 -7.50
N LEU A 94 -7.31 4.56 -7.28
CA LEU A 94 -6.47 4.42 -6.10
C LEU A 94 -5.39 5.52 -6.06
N ALA A 95 -4.74 5.83 -7.19
CA ALA A 95 -3.76 6.89 -7.27
C ALA A 95 -4.36 8.26 -6.86
N ALA A 96 -5.56 8.57 -7.35
CA ALA A 96 -6.25 9.80 -7.01
C ALA A 96 -6.59 9.89 -5.51
N LEU A 97 -6.98 8.77 -4.89
CA LEU A 97 -7.28 8.72 -3.45
C LEU A 97 -6.05 8.87 -2.55
N LEU A 98 -4.89 8.39 -3.00
CA LEU A 98 -3.62 8.47 -2.26
C LEU A 98 -2.96 9.84 -2.37
N ALA A 99 -3.17 10.53 -3.50
CA ALA A 99 -2.67 11.88 -3.73
C ALA A 99 -3.47 12.98 -2.98
N ALA A 100 -4.71 12.69 -2.59
CA ALA A 100 -5.57 13.58 -1.80
C ALA A 100 -5.09 13.67 -0.35
#